data_AF-A0A8T3Z6A6-F1
#
_entry.id   AF-A0A8T3Z6A6-F1
#
_cell.length_a   1.000
_cell.length_b   1.000
_cell.length_c   1.000
_cell.angle_alpha   90.00
_cell.angle_beta   90.00
_cell.angle_gamma   90.00
#
_symmetry.space_group_name_H-M   'P 1'
#
loop_
_entity.id
_entity.type
_entity.pdbx_description
1 polymer ?
#
loop_
_entity_poly.entity_id
_entity_poly.type
_entity_poly.pdbx_seq_one_letter_code
_entity_poly.pdbx_strand_id
1 'polypeptide(L)' 'MKGKVIGDILVLKNHVDNPQELLHIPGVNRVVRLGRIKGLQREPDVEVVLGEGTETIHRENHCQYKLDVARIMWS' A
#
# COMPACT_ATOMS: atom_id res chain seq x y z
N MET A 1 -5.56 7.48 12.09
CA MET A 1 -5.58 6.39 11.10
C MET A 1 -4.15 5.87 10.91
N LYS A 2 -3.85 4.59 11.20
CA LYS A 2 -2.50 4.02 11.10
C LYS A 2 -2.31 3.35 9.73
N GLY A 3 -2.21 4.15 8.67
CA GLY A 3 -1.85 3.70 7.32
C GLY A 3 -0.49 4.25 6.89
N LYS A 4 0.17 3.60 5.94
CA LYS A 4 1.42 4.09 5.34
C LYS A 4 1.21 4.33 3.85
N VAL A 5 1.69 5.46 3.34
CA VAL A 5 1.69 5.76 1.90
C VAL A 5 2.98 5.25 1.28
N ILE A 6 2.85 4.42 0.24
CA ILE A 6 3.94 3.90 -0.56
C ILE A 6 3.66 4.28 -2.01
N GLY A 7 4.31 5.35 -2.45
CA GLY A 7 4.07 5.93 -3.77
C GLY A 7 2.67 6.55 -3.78
N ASP A 8 1.82 6.06 -4.68
CA ASP A 8 0.40 6.45 -4.78
C ASP A 8 -0.57 5.46 -4.11
N ILE A 9 -0.05 4.49 -3.34
CA ILE A 9 -0.84 3.47 -2.65
C ILE A 9 -0.85 3.73 -1.14
N LEU A 10 -2.04 3.80 -0.55
CA LEU A 10 -2.22 3.78 0.90
C LEU A 10 -2.39 2.34 1.40
N VAL A 11 -1.51 1.91 2.29
CA VAL A 11 -1.55 0.61 2.95
C VAL A 11 -2.19 0.72 4.33
N LEU A 12 -3.31 0.02 4.53
CA LEU A 12 -4.05 -0.04 5.79
C LEU A 12 -3.76 -1.35 6.54
N LYS A 13 -3.75 -1.30 7.88
CA LYS A 13 -3.71 -2.52 8.71
C LYS A 13 -5.09 -3.01 9.16
N ASN A 14 -6.05 -2.08 9.27
CA ASN A 14 -7.37 -2.35 9.84
C ASN A 14 -8.45 -2.13 8.77
N HIS A 15 -9.63 -2.71 9.02
CA HIS A 15 -10.83 -2.39 8.25
C HIS A 15 -11.18 -0.90 8.38
N VAL A 16 -11.74 -0.33 7.31
CA VAL A 16 -12.26 1.03 7.26
C VAL A 16 -13.62 0.96 6.57
N ASP A 17 -14.63 1.58 7.18
CA ASP A 17 -16.02 1.43 6.73
C ASP A 17 -16.32 2.25 5.46
N ASN A 18 -15.68 3.42 5.29
CA ASN A 18 -15.84 4.28 4.12
C ASN A 18 -14.48 4.54 3.44
N PRO A 19 -13.91 3.54 2.73
CA PRO A 19 -12.58 3.67 2.15
C PRO A 19 -12.47 4.80 1.12
N GLN A 20 -13.58 5.22 0.49
CA GLN A 20 -13.61 6.26 -0.53
C GLN A 20 -13.09 7.61 -0.01
N GLU A 21 -13.29 7.93 1.27
CA GLU A 21 -12.77 9.15 1.89
C GLU A 21 -11.24 9.22 1.90
N LEU A 22 -10.56 8.08 1.78
CA LEU A 22 -9.10 7.99 1.78
C LEU A 22 -8.48 8.54 0.50
N LEU A 23 -9.25 8.64 -0.59
CA LEU A 23 -8.81 9.24 -1.85
C LEU A 23 -8.66 10.77 -1.75
N HIS A 24 -9.13 11.40 -0.67
CA HIS A 24 -8.84 12.81 -0.40
C HIS A 24 -7.39 13.06 0.04
N ILE A 25 -6.63 12.01 0.36
CA ILE A 25 -5.21 12.14 0.71
C ILE A 25 -4.42 12.49 -0.56
N PRO A 26 -3.69 13.61 -0.61
CA PRO A 26 -2.98 14.03 -1.81
C PRO A 26 -2.01 12.96 -2.32
N GLY A 27 -2.11 12.64 -3.61
CA GLY A 27 -1.25 11.67 -4.28
C GLY A 27 -1.64 10.20 -4.07
N VAL A 28 -2.62 9.90 -3.23
CA VAL A 28 -3.16 8.54 -3.07
C VAL A 28 -4.28 8.30 -4.08
N ASN A 29 -4.10 7.30 -4.94
CA ASN A 29 -5.12 6.90 -5.92
C ASN A 29 -5.69 5.50 -5.63
N ARG A 30 -5.00 4.75 -4.77
CA ARG A 30 -5.25 3.32 -4.54
C ARG A 30 -5.11 3.01 -3.07
N VAL A 31 -5.93 2.08 -2.58
CA VAL A 31 -5.93 1.67 -1.19
C VAL A 31 -5.87 0.16 -1.11
N VAL A 32 -4.97 -0.35 -0.28
CA VAL A 32 -4.84 -1.78 -0.02
C VAL A 32 -4.86 -2.06 1.48
N ARG A 33 -5.30 -3.27 1.84
CA ARG A 33 -5.27 -3.78 3.21
C ARG A 33 -4.18 -4.84 3.35
N LEU A 34 -3.28 -4.62 4.30
CA LEU A 34 -2.23 -5.54 4.69
C LEU A 34 -2.76 -6.60 5.64
N GLY A 35 -2.62 -7.86 5.24
CA GLY A 35 -2.87 -9.04 6.03
C GLY A 35 -1.61 -9.54 6.76
N ARG A 36 -1.40 -10.87 6.74
CA ARG A 36 -0.25 -11.50 7.37
C ARG A 36 0.98 -11.41 6.46
N ILE A 37 2.15 -11.44 7.08
CA ILE A 37 3.44 -11.49 6.38
C ILE A 37 4.00 -12.90 6.55
N LYS A 38 4.37 -13.56 5.46
CA LYS A 38 4.74 -15.00 5.48
C LYS A 38 5.95 -15.32 4.62
N GLY A 39 6.53 -16.50 4.85
CA GLY A 39 7.62 -17.04 4.05
C GLY A 39 8.97 -16.35 4.28
N LEU A 40 10.01 -16.89 3.63
CA LEU A 40 11.39 -16.43 3.77
C LEU A 40 11.59 -15.02 3.20
N GLN A 41 10.94 -14.72 2.07
CA GLN A 41 10.95 -13.40 1.43
C GLN A 41 10.01 -12.41 2.11
N ARG A 42 9.28 -12.86 3.14
CA ARG A 42 8.31 -12.07 3.90
C ARG A 42 7.22 -11.46 3.00
N GLU A 43 6.74 -12.19 2.00
CA GLU A 43 5.67 -11.68 1.14
C GLU A 43 4.42 -11.34 1.98
N PRO A 44 3.86 -10.13 1.81
CA PRO A 44 2.64 -9.73 2.51
C PRO A 44 1.40 -10.22 1.78
N ASP A 45 0.42 -10.72 2.53
CA ASP A 45 -0.94 -10.88 2.02
C ASP A 45 -1.56 -9.49 1.85
N VAL A 46 -2.00 -9.16 0.64
CA VAL A 46 -2.57 -7.85 0.31
C VAL A 46 -3.89 -8.00 -0.39
N GLU A 47 -4.87 -7.22 0.05
CA GLU A 47 -6.18 -7.08 -0.57
C GLU A 47 -6.34 -5.67 -1.12
N VAL A 48 -6.76 -5.55 -2.37
CA VAL A 48 -7.09 -4.25 -2.97
C VAL A 48 -8.47 -3.82 -2.49
N VAL A 49 -8.53 -2.66 -1.82
CA VAL A 49 -9.77 -2.08 -1.28
C VAL A 49 -10.35 -1.06 -2.26
N LEU A 50 -9.48 -0.24 -2.88
CA LEU A 50 -9.84 0.74 -3.90
C LEU A 50 -8.80 0.81 -5.01
N GLY A 51 -9.29 0.97 -6.24
CA GLY A 51 -8.47 1.02 -7.45
C GLY A 51 -8.03 -0.36 -7.93
N GLU A 52 -6.95 -0.40 -8.72
CA GLU A 52 -6.44 -1.63 -9.33
C GLU A 52 -4.92 -1.73 -9.20
N GLY A 53 -4.43 -2.97 -9.12
CA GLY A 53 -3.01 -3.30 -9.05
C GLY A 53 -2.30 -2.88 -7.76
N THR A 54 -1.07 -3.39 -7.60
CA THR A 54 -0.25 -3.20 -6.39
C THR A 54 1.17 -2.71 -6.69
N GLU A 55 1.50 -2.49 -7.97
CA GLU A 55 2.78 -1.87 -8.36
C GLU A 55 2.73 -0.35 -8.26
N THR A 56 3.82 0.25 -7.78
CA THR A 56 3.98 1.70 -7.64
C THR A 56 5.44 2.13 -7.81
N ILE A 57 5.66 3.44 -7.87
CA ILE A 57 6.98 4.06 -7.76
C ILE A 57 7.00 4.88 -6.47
N HIS A 58 7.72 4.41 -5.46
CA HIS A 58 7.93 5.13 -4.22
C HIS A 58 9.11 6.10 -4.34
N ARG A 59 8.97 7.28 -3.73
CA ARG A 59 10.03 8.29 -3.67
C ARG A 59 10.43 8.52 -2.23
N GLU A 60 11.70 8.28 -1.93
CA GLU A 60 12.27 8.47 -0.60
C GLU A 60 13.76 8.83 -0.75
N ASN A 61 14.25 9.78 0.04
CA ASN A 61 15.68 10.18 0.06
C ASN A 61 16.26 10.48 -1.33
N HIS A 62 15.49 11.19 -2.17
CA HIS A 62 15.84 11.53 -3.57
C HIS A 62 15.97 10.34 -4.53
N CYS A 63 15.64 9.13 -4.10
CA CYS A 63 15.62 7.92 -4.91
C CYS A 63 14.21 7.57 -5.37
N GLN A 64 14.12 6.77 -6.43
CA GLN A 64 12.87 6.20 -6.93
C GLN A 64 12.96 4.68 -6.88
N TYR A 65 11.96 4.05 -6.28
CA TYR A 65 11.87 2.61 -6.13
C TYR A 65 10.63 2.12 -6.86
N LYS A 66 10.79 1.32 -7.92
CA LYS A 66 9.67 0.58 -8.50
C LYS A 66 9.48 -0.70 -7.70
N LEU A 67 8.32 -0.87 -7.07
CA LEU A 67 8.03 -2.06 -6.27
C LEU A 67 6.55 -2.46 -6.36
N ASP A 68 6.30 -3.72 -6.03
CA ASP A 68 4.96 -4.28 -5.87
C ASP A 68 4.68 -4.49 -4.38
N VAL A 69 3.69 -3.77 -3.85
CA VAL A 69 3.29 -3.89 -2.44
C VAL A 69 2.59 -5.21 -2.12
N ALA A 70 2.32 -6.10 -3.08
CA ALA A 70 1.86 -7.46 -2.77
C ALA A 70 3.01 -8.48 -2.69
N ARG A 71 4.25 -8.11 -3.06
CA ARG A 71 5.34 -9.08 -3.28
C ARG A 71 6.62 -8.77 -2.53
N ILE A 72 6.94 -7.50 -2.34
CA ILE A 72 8.18 -7.07 -1.69
C ILE A 72 7.83 -6.56 -0.30
N MET A 73 8.62 -6.81 0.73
CA MET A 73 8.42 -6.11 2.01
C MET A 73 8.88 -4.66 1.94
N TRP A 74 8.08 -3.75 2.48
CA TRP A 74 8.44 -2.35 2.72
C TRP A 74 8.29 -2.00 4.20
N SER A 75 9.06 -1.01 4.67
CA SER A 75 8.92 -0.41 6.00
C SER A 75 8.92 1.09 5.90
#